data_AF-A0A099NYL1-F1
#
_entry.id   AF-A0A099NYL1-F1
#
_cell.length_a   1.000
_cell.length_b   1.000
_cell.length_c   1.000
_cell.angle_alpha   90.00
_cell.angle_beta   90.00
_cell.angle_gamma   90.00
#
_symmetry.space_group_name_H-M   'P 1'
#
loop_
_entity.id
_entity.type
_entity.pdbx_description
1 polymer ?
#
loop_
_entity_poly.entity_id
_entity_poly.type
_entity_poly.pdbx_seq_one_letter_code
_entity_poly.pdbx_strand_id
1 'polypeptide(L)'
;MSLTNQESLDDLLLSISESVDSTASVLGKIENDFDLNNTEIQNELVNSLVKTLDSSSNPLDSLSLLSLKNSALLGYVTDLALLMALRLKSLKEQDKNSLNQERDNLLKSTVTNRVVLEKGVKSLENKMSYQLEKMVNAYHRREKEQDDVEKKINENNASDVGDVGSSSEGSDGGEEEEEEEEEEEEEEGLNFKPNPSALLNRKNQNVNSGKTMAGGDDNEGEAKSNEKYRPPKISATAINDPDKQVKGRKQRNLQSMDEYLQDISEAPSMEKSIGSTIINNGRDMKSRKQMEKEAEIQRYEEENFTRLPATKTKEDKRARAKRMRNEFMGEDWSMFDNNMNPDEASGAKKRKRLSAWERAKRKIDH
;
A
#
# COMPACT_ATOMS: atom_id res chain seq x y z
N MET A 1 -3.31 91.42 0.03
CA MET A 1 -2.91 90.01 0.28
C MET A 1 -4.11 89.05 0.39
N SER A 2 -5.33 89.40 -0.06
CA SER A 2 -6.53 88.53 0.09
C SER A 2 -6.96 87.79 -1.19
N LEU A 3 -6.49 88.21 -2.37
CA LEU A 3 -6.97 87.68 -3.67
C LEU A 3 -6.29 86.36 -4.07
N THR A 4 -5.02 86.16 -3.71
CA THR A 4 -4.24 84.97 -4.09
C THR A 4 -4.63 83.69 -3.33
N ASN A 5 -5.27 83.83 -2.16
CA ASN A 5 -5.75 82.68 -1.37
C ASN A 5 -7.14 82.20 -1.82
N GLN A 6 -7.89 83.01 -2.57
CA GLN A 6 -9.18 82.59 -3.14
C GLN A 6 -8.96 81.81 -4.44
N GLU A 7 -8.06 82.28 -5.31
CA GLU A 7 -7.66 81.54 -6.51
C GLU A 7 -7.11 80.14 -6.18
N SER A 8 -6.32 79.99 -5.11
CA SER A 8 -5.82 78.67 -4.69
C SER A 8 -6.89 77.75 -4.11
N LEU A 9 -7.95 78.31 -3.49
CA LEU A 9 -9.07 77.54 -2.96
C LEU A 9 -9.99 77.10 -4.09
N ASP A 10 -10.27 77.97 -5.05
CA ASP A 10 -11.08 77.67 -6.23
C ASP A 10 -10.40 76.62 -7.11
N ASP A 11 -9.08 76.70 -7.32
CA ASP A 11 -8.30 75.66 -8.04
C ASP A 11 -8.36 74.30 -7.31
N LEU A 12 -8.28 74.31 -5.98
CA LEU A 12 -8.43 73.08 -5.18
C LEU A 12 -9.83 72.50 -5.33
N LEU A 13 -10.88 73.31 -5.25
CA LEU A 13 -12.26 72.85 -5.44
C LEU A 13 -12.50 72.31 -6.86
N LEU A 14 -11.89 72.93 -7.87
CA LEU A 14 -11.93 72.46 -9.26
C LEU A 14 -11.24 71.10 -9.40
N SER A 15 -10.05 70.94 -8.83
CA SER A 15 -9.34 69.64 -8.83
C SER A 15 -10.12 68.54 -8.11
N ILE A 16 -10.82 68.89 -7.02
CA ILE A 16 -11.66 67.95 -6.29
C ILE A 16 -12.87 67.55 -7.15
N SER A 17 -13.55 68.51 -7.80
CA SER A 17 -14.65 68.18 -8.71
C SER A 17 -14.22 67.29 -9.87
N GLU A 18 -13.06 67.58 -10.48
CA GLU A 18 -12.52 66.76 -11.58
C GLU A 18 -12.14 65.34 -11.09
N SER A 19 -11.61 65.22 -9.86
CA SER A 19 -11.35 63.92 -9.25
C SER A 19 -12.64 63.15 -8.95
N VAL A 20 -13.69 63.83 -8.50
CA VAL A 20 -15.00 63.22 -8.23
C VAL A 20 -15.64 62.76 -9.54
N ASP A 21 -15.58 63.56 -10.60
CA ASP A 21 -16.11 63.18 -11.92
C ASP A 21 -15.31 62.02 -12.54
N SER A 22 -13.98 62.01 -12.37
CA SER A 22 -13.13 60.90 -12.79
C SER A 22 -13.47 59.61 -12.03
N THR A 23 -13.63 59.68 -10.70
CA THR A 23 -14.02 58.51 -9.89
C THR A 23 -15.44 58.04 -10.21
N ALA A 24 -16.38 58.94 -10.49
CA ALA A 24 -17.73 58.60 -10.94
C ALA A 24 -17.73 57.92 -12.32
N SER A 25 -16.89 58.36 -13.26
CA SER A 25 -16.71 57.68 -14.55
C SER A 25 -16.11 56.28 -14.38
N VAL A 26 -15.14 56.12 -13.49
CA VAL A 26 -14.56 54.80 -13.19
C VAL A 26 -15.58 53.89 -12.51
N LEU A 27 -16.35 54.40 -11.55
CA LEU A 27 -17.43 53.65 -10.90
C LEU A 27 -18.51 53.23 -11.89
N GLY A 28 -18.89 54.10 -12.83
CA GLY A 28 -19.84 53.75 -13.89
C GLY A 28 -19.30 52.69 -14.85
N LYS A 29 -17.98 52.67 -15.14
CA LYS A 29 -17.36 51.57 -15.89
C LYS A 29 -17.39 50.26 -15.12
N ILE A 30 -17.06 50.30 -13.83
CA ILE A 30 -17.13 49.13 -12.94
C ILE A 30 -18.57 48.63 -12.81
N GLU A 31 -19.56 49.52 -12.69
CA GLU A 31 -20.97 49.14 -12.63
C GLU A 31 -21.42 48.43 -13.92
N ASN A 32 -21.01 48.92 -15.09
CA ASN A 32 -21.25 48.25 -16.36
C ASN A 32 -20.51 46.89 -16.47
N ASP A 33 -19.31 46.77 -15.90
CA ASP A 33 -18.53 45.52 -15.90
C ASP A 33 -19.16 44.46 -14.98
N PHE A 34 -19.82 44.87 -13.89
CA PHE A 34 -20.47 43.99 -12.92
C PHE A 34 -21.96 43.76 -13.18
N ASP A 35 -22.52 44.34 -14.24
CA ASP A 35 -23.92 44.19 -14.59
C ASP A 35 -24.23 42.73 -14.97
N LEU A 36 -24.82 41.99 -14.03
CA LEU A 36 -25.05 40.54 -14.04
C LEU A 36 -25.91 40.01 -15.21
N ASN A 37 -26.48 40.90 -16.02
CA ASN A 37 -27.33 40.58 -17.16
C ASN A 37 -26.58 40.52 -18.49
N ASN A 38 -25.32 40.92 -18.54
CA ASN A 38 -24.56 41.00 -19.79
C ASN A 38 -23.86 39.65 -20.09
N THR A 39 -24.61 38.73 -20.70
CA THR A 39 -24.14 37.38 -21.08
C THR A 39 -22.97 37.39 -22.07
N GLU A 40 -22.76 38.49 -22.78
CA GLU A 40 -21.67 38.63 -23.76
C GLU A 40 -20.29 38.73 -23.11
N ILE A 41 -20.17 39.42 -21.98
CA ILE A 41 -18.88 39.61 -21.28
C ILE A 41 -18.45 38.32 -20.57
N GLN A 42 -19.39 37.54 -20.02
CA GLN A 42 -19.07 36.21 -19.47
C GLN A 42 -18.53 35.27 -20.57
N ASN A 43 -19.07 35.35 -21.78
CA ASN A 43 -18.58 34.58 -22.91
C ASN A 43 -17.20 35.07 -23.38
N GLU A 44 -16.93 36.38 -23.37
CA GLU A 44 -15.60 36.91 -23.72
C GLU A 44 -14.53 36.56 -22.68
N LEU A 45 -14.87 36.58 -21.39
CA LEU A 45 -13.97 36.19 -20.32
C LEU A 45 -13.68 34.69 -20.37
N VAL A 46 -14.71 33.85 -20.57
CA VAL A 46 -14.53 32.41 -20.80
C VAL A 46 -13.73 32.14 -22.09
N ASN A 47 -13.98 32.86 -23.17
CA ASN A 47 -13.24 32.71 -24.43
C ASN A 47 -11.79 33.18 -24.31
N SER A 48 -11.51 34.23 -23.55
CA SER A 48 -10.14 34.68 -23.27
C SER A 48 -9.39 33.68 -22.40
N LEU A 49 -10.05 33.08 -21.39
CA LEU A 49 -9.50 32.00 -20.58
C LEU A 49 -9.19 30.76 -21.42
N VAL A 50 -10.12 30.33 -22.29
CA VAL A 50 -9.92 29.21 -23.22
C VAL A 50 -8.78 29.52 -24.19
N LYS A 51 -8.72 30.74 -24.73
CA LYS A 51 -7.65 31.16 -25.64
C LYS A 51 -6.28 31.22 -24.96
N THR A 52 -6.22 31.61 -23.68
CA THR A 52 -4.98 31.56 -22.89
C THR A 52 -4.55 30.13 -22.58
N LEU A 53 -5.49 29.20 -22.43
CA LEU A 53 -5.22 27.77 -22.26
C LEU A 53 -4.66 27.16 -23.55
N ASP A 54 -5.28 27.46 -24.71
CA ASP A 54 -4.80 27.02 -26.02
C ASP A 54 -3.44 27.63 -26.38
N SER A 55 -3.18 28.88 -25.99
CA SER A 55 -1.89 29.54 -26.22
C SER A 55 -0.75 28.98 -25.34
N SER A 56 -1.07 28.27 -24.25
CA SER A 56 -0.10 27.55 -23.43
C SER A 56 0.25 26.16 -23.98
N SER A 57 -0.46 25.69 -25.02
CA SER A 57 -0.22 24.39 -25.67
C SER A 57 0.99 24.41 -26.61
N ASN A 58 2.16 24.81 -26.11
CA ASN A 58 3.38 24.26 -26.71
C ASN A 58 3.34 22.75 -26.45
N PRO A 59 3.36 21.88 -27.47
CA PRO A 59 3.28 20.43 -27.28
C PRO A 59 4.51 19.84 -26.54
N LEU A 60 5.49 20.67 -26.19
CA LEU A 60 6.66 20.36 -25.38
C LEU A 60 6.50 20.80 -23.92
N ASP A 61 5.47 21.57 -23.58
CA ASP A 61 5.14 21.85 -22.18
C ASP A 61 4.32 20.65 -21.68
N SER A 62 5.04 19.57 -21.40
CA SER A 62 4.50 18.39 -20.72
C SER A 62 3.65 18.90 -19.56
N LEU A 63 2.35 18.58 -19.53
CA LEU A 63 1.45 19.02 -18.46
C LEU A 63 2.12 18.76 -17.11
N SER A 64 2.57 19.83 -16.46
CA SER A 64 3.16 19.73 -15.14
C SER A 64 2.14 19.06 -14.21
N LEU A 65 2.61 18.20 -13.31
CA LEU A 65 1.74 17.55 -12.33
C LEU A 65 0.94 18.58 -11.52
N LEU A 66 1.52 19.77 -11.29
CA LEU A 66 0.84 20.90 -10.66
C LEU A 66 -0.29 21.47 -11.55
N SER A 67 -0.03 21.60 -12.87
CA SER A 67 -1.04 22.05 -13.83
C SER A 67 -2.20 21.07 -13.91
N LEU A 68 -1.92 19.76 -13.95
CA LEU A 68 -2.93 18.71 -13.91
C LEU A 68 -3.74 18.76 -12.60
N LYS A 69 -3.08 18.94 -11.46
CA LYS A 69 -3.74 19.06 -10.15
C LYS A 69 -4.67 20.26 -10.11
N ASN A 70 -4.19 21.42 -10.55
CA ASN A 70 -4.96 22.66 -10.56
C ASN A 70 -6.15 22.56 -11.53
N SER A 71 -5.94 21.99 -12.72
CA SER A 71 -6.99 21.76 -13.71
C SER A 71 -8.06 20.79 -13.19
N ALA A 72 -7.66 19.67 -12.58
CA ALA A 72 -8.60 18.69 -12.03
C ALA A 72 -9.36 19.22 -10.80
N LEU A 73 -8.72 20.01 -9.93
CA LEU A 73 -9.38 20.70 -8.82
C LEU A 73 -10.39 21.73 -9.31
N LEU A 74 -10.01 22.55 -10.29
CA LEU A 74 -10.90 23.54 -10.88
C LEU A 74 -12.10 22.84 -11.53
N GLY A 75 -11.86 21.82 -12.35
CA GLY A 75 -12.90 21.00 -12.98
C GLY A 75 -13.85 20.38 -11.95
N TYR A 76 -13.32 19.85 -10.85
CA TYR A 76 -14.14 19.30 -9.77
C TYR A 76 -15.04 20.36 -9.11
N VAL A 77 -14.50 21.55 -8.81
CA VAL A 77 -15.27 22.64 -8.20
C VAL A 77 -16.34 23.19 -9.16
N THR A 78 -16.01 23.36 -10.44
CA THR A 78 -16.97 23.83 -11.44
C THR A 78 -18.09 22.83 -11.65
N ASP A 79 -17.78 21.53 -11.71
CA ASP A 79 -18.78 20.48 -11.86
C ASP A 79 -19.70 20.39 -10.64
N LEU A 80 -19.17 20.57 -9.42
CA LEU A 80 -19.99 20.65 -8.20
C LEU A 80 -20.90 21.87 -8.19
N ALA A 81 -20.38 23.05 -8.59
CA ALA A 81 -21.18 24.27 -8.69
C ALA A 81 -22.32 24.10 -9.71
N LEU A 82 -22.03 23.48 -10.86
CA LEU A 82 -23.05 23.18 -11.87
C LEU A 82 -24.07 22.13 -11.40
N LEU A 83 -23.65 21.11 -10.63
CA LEU A 83 -24.59 20.16 -10.01
C LEU A 83 -25.52 20.85 -9.01
N MET A 84 -25.01 21.82 -8.23
CA MET A 84 -25.84 22.65 -7.34
C MET A 84 -26.80 23.53 -8.16
N ALA A 85 -26.32 24.16 -9.23
CA ALA A 85 -27.15 24.96 -10.12
C ALA A 85 -28.26 24.12 -10.78
N LEU A 86 -27.95 22.92 -11.28
CA LEU A 86 -28.93 21.97 -11.80
C LEU A 86 -29.94 21.53 -10.74
N ARG A 87 -29.49 21.36 -9.49
CA ARG A 87 -30.38 21.01 -8.38
C ARG A 87 -31.36 22.13 -8.07
N LEU A 88 -30.91 23.38 -8.11
CA LEU A 88 -31.76 24.56 -7.94
C LEU A 88 -32.71 24.74 -9.13
N LYS A 89 -32.24 24.54 -10.36
CA LYS A 89 -33.05 24.60 -11.59
C LYS A 89 -34.14 23.52 -11.59
N SER A 90 -33.81 22.28 -11.23
CA SER A 90 -34.77 21.18 -11.08
C SER A 90 -35.83 21.44 -10.00
N LEU A 91 -35.59 22.35 -9.05
CA LEU A 91 -36.60 22.76 -8.07
C LEU A 91 -37.60 23.76 -8.66
N LYS A 92 -37.18 24.54 -9.67
CA LYS A 92 -37.94 25.61 -10.31
C LYS A 92 -38.72 25.14 -11.55
N GLU A 93 -38.14 24.23 -12.34
CA GLU A 93 -38.72 23.70 -13.58
C GLU A 93 -39.04 22.19 -13.46
N GLN A 94 -40.22 21.76 -13.94
CA GLN A 94 -40.69 20.35 -13.87
C GLN A 94 -40.20 19.46 -15.03
N ASP A 95 -39.36 19.96 -15.94
CA ASP A 95 -38.82 19.17 -17.05
C ASP A 95 -37.67 18.27 -16.60
N LYS A 96 -38.02 17.05 -16.18
CA LYS A 96 -37.09 16.10 -15.55
C LYS A 96 -36.19 15.35 -16.53
N ASN A 97 -36.56 15.22 -17.81
CA ASN A 97 -35.91 14.23 -18.69
C ASN A 97 -34.61 14.72 -19.35
N SER A 98 -34.50 15.99 -19.77
CA SER A 98 -33.26 16.56 -20.33
C SER A 98 -32.20 16.81 -19.26
N LEU A 99 -32.63 17.27 -18.08
CA LEU A 99 -31.75 17.54 -16.93
C LEU A 99 -31.04 16.30 -16.40
N ASN A 100 -31.62 15.11 -16.55
CA ASN A 100 -31.01 13.86 -16.08
C ASN A 100 -29.76 13.48 -16.89
N GLN A 101 -29.76 13.67 -18.21
CA GLN A 101 -28.59 13.34 -19.05
C GLN A 101 -27.41 14.27 -18.79
N GLU A 102 -27.66 15.58 -18.69
CA GLU A 102 -26.64 16.57 -18.33
C GLU A 102 -26.08 16.29 -16.93
N ARG A 103 -26.96 16.01 -15.96
CA ARG A 103 -26.56 15.61 -14.61
C ARG A 103 -25.66 14.38 -14.63
N ASP A 104 -26.00 13.34 -15.39
CA ASP A 104 -25.21 12.11 -15.44
C ASP A 104 -23.83 12.35 -16.07
N ASN A 105 -23.72 13.22 -17.07
CA ASN A 105 -22.43 13.61 -17.65
C ASN A 105 -21.57 14.40 -16.66
N LEU A 106 -22.17 15.33 -15.91
CA LEU A 106 -21.48 16.05 -14.83
C LEU A 106 -21.06 15.11 -13.69
N LEU A 107 -21.90 14.14 -13.33
CA LEU A 107 -21.53 13.13 -12.33
C LEU A 107 -20.35 12.27 -12.81
N LYS A 108 -20.30 11.91 -14.10
CA LYS A 108 -19.13 11.22 -14.65
C LYS A 108 -17.88 12.09 -14.55
N SER A 109 -17.96 13.36 -14.95
CA SER A 109 -16.85 14.32 -14.87
C SER A 109 -16.35 14.55 -13.45
N THR A 110 -17.25 14.70 -12.47
CA THR A 110 -16.85 14.82 -11.05
C THR A 110 -16.14 13.58 -10.55
N VAL A 111 -16.64 12.39 -10.88
CA VAL A 111 -16.02 11.11 -10.49
C VAL A 111 -14.66 10.96 -11.16
N THR A 112 -14.52 11.31 -12.44
CA THR A 112 -13.21 11.25 -13.12
C THR A 112 -12.22 12.23 -12.50
N ASN A 113 -12.61 13.47 -12.24
CA ASN A 113 -11.75 14.47 -11.61
C ASN A 113 -11.34 14.02 -10.19
N ARG A 114 -12.24 13.39 -9.43
CA ARG A 114 -11.94 12.82 -8.12
C ARG A 114 -10.92 11.68 -8.19
N VAL A 115 -11.11 10.75 -9.13
CA VAL A 115 -10.18 9.61 -9.32
C VAL A 115 -8.80 10.11 -9.76
N VAL A 116 -8.74 11.13 -10.63
CA VAL A 116 -7.48 11.75 -11.05
C VAL A 116 -6.75 12.37 -9.85
N LEU A 117 -7.45 13.07 -8.95
CA LEU A 117 -6.83 13.67 -7.77
C LEU A 117 -6.35 12.63 -6.76
N GLU A 118 -7.19 11.63 -6.44
CA GLU A 118 -6.89 10.67 -5.39
C GLU A 118 -5.91 9.58 -5.82
N LYS A 119 -6.12 8.99 -7.00
CA LYS A 119 -5.31 7.87 -7.48
C LYS A 119 -4.20 8.30 -8.43
N GLY A 120 -4.45 9.29 -9.27
CA GLY A 120 -3.46 9.79 -10.23
C GLY A 120 -2.41 10.67 -9.56
N VAL A 121 -2.80 11.91 -9.25
CA VAL A 121 -1.89 12.97 -8.79
C VAL A 121 -1.24 12.60 -7.45
N LYS A 122 -2.01 12.19 -6.44
CA LYS A 122 -1.47 11.91 -5.10
C LYS A 122 -0.42 10.79 -5.08
N SER A 123 -0.60 9.73 -5.88
CA SER A 123 0.38 8.64 -5.93
C SER A 123 1.67 9.06 -6.63
N LEU A 124 1.57 9.90 -7.67
CA LEU A 124 2.71 10.46 -8.38
C LEU A 124 3.46 11.48 -7.51
N GLU A 125 2.76 12.29 -6.72
CA GLU A 125 3.39 13.22 -5.75
C GLU A 125 4.25 12.48 -4.74
N ASN A 126 3.76 11.38 -4.18
CA ASN A 126 4.55 10.57 -3.22
C ASN A 126 5.82 10.01 -3.86
N LYS A 127 5.73 9.51 -5.11
CA LYS A 127 6.89 8.97 -5.84
C LYS A 127 7.91 10.06 -6.17
N MET A 128 7.46 11.21 -6.65
CA MET A 128 8.33 12.34 -6.96
C MET A 128 8.97 12.92 -5.69
N SER A 129 8.22 13.01 -4.59
CA SER A 129 8.76 13.43 -3.29
C SER A 129 9.89 12.50 -2.84
N TYR A 130 9.69 11.19 -2.94
CA TYR A 130 10.72 10.22 -2.61
C TYR A 130 11.96 10.36 -3.51
N GLN A 131 11.78 10.52 -4.83
CA GLN A 131 12.90 10.72 -5.75
C GLN A 131 13.66 12.02 -5.47
N LEU A 132 12.95 13.11 -5.15
CA LEU A 132 13.55 14.37 -4.74
C LEU A 132 14.31 14.21 -3.43
N GLU A 133 13.73 13.55 -2.43
CA GLU A 133 14.39 13.28 -1.15
C GLU A 133 15.65 12.42 -1.35
N LYS A 134 15.59 11.40 -2.20
CA LYS A 134 16.76 10.58 -2.57
C LYS A 134 17.85 11.42 -3.23
N MET A 135 17.50 12.30 -4.17
CA MET A 135 18.46 13.22 -4.79
C MET A 135 19.05 14.22 -3.80
N VAL A 136 18.22 14.78 -2.91
CA VAL A 136 18.65 15.73 -1.87
C VAL A 136 19.58 15.03 -0.89
N ASN A 137 19.27 13.81 -0.47
CA ASN A 137 20.13 13.03 0.41
C ASN A 137 21.45 12.64 -0.28
N ALA A 138 21.40 12.26 -1.56
CA ALA A 138 22.60 12.02 -2.36
C ALA A 138 23.46 13.29 -2.51
N TYR A 139 22.83 14.46 -2.66
CA TYR A 139 23.54 15.74 -2.69
C TYR A 139 24.21 16.05 -1.35
N HIS A 140 23.48 15.94 -0.23
CA HIS A 140 24.04 16.16 1.11
C HIS A 140 25.14 15.13 1.45
N ARG A 141 25.04 13.90 0.95
CA ARG A 141 26.11 12.90 1.10
C ARG A 141 27.37 13.34 0.36
N ARG A 142 27.23 13.77 -0.90
CA ARG A 142 28.36 14.29 -1.69
C ARG A 142 28.99 15.53 -1.05
N GLU A 143 28.17 16.44 -0.52
CA GLU A 143 28.65 17.64 0.17
C GLU A 143 29.49 17.27 1.42
N LYS A 144 29.02 16.33 2.23
CA LYS A 144 29.80 15.83 3.38
C LYS A 144 31.09 15.13 2.96
N GLU A 145 31.05 14.30 1.92
CA GLU A 145 32.25 13.65 1.38
C GLU A 145 33.26 14.67 0.85
N GLN A 146 32.80 15.75 0.21
CA GLN A 146 33.64 16.87 -0.21
C GLN A 146 34.26 17.59 0.99
N ASP A 147 33.46 17.95 2.00
CA ASP A 147 33.96 18.58 3.24
C ASP A 147 35.01 17.71 3.95
N ASP A 148 34.81 16.39 3.98
CA ASP A 148 35.73 15.46 4.63
C ASP A 148 37.02 15.26 3.82
N VAL A 149 36.94 15.29 2.48
CA VAL A 149 38.12 15.32 1.61
C VAL A 149 38.90 16.63 1.79
N GLU A 150 38.22 17.77 1.86
CA GLU A 150 38.86 19.08 2.10
C GLU A 150 39.55 19.13 3.47
N LYS A 151 38.94 18.59 4.52
CA LYS A 151 39.58 18.45 5.85
C LYS A 151 40.82 17.58 5.80
N LYS A 152 40.75 16.40 5.15
CA LYS A 152 41.90 15.49 4.98
C LYS A 152 43.04 16.16 4.21
N ILE A 153 42.74 16.91 3.15
CA ILE A 153 43.75 17.67 2.40
C ILE A 153 44.40 18.74 3.28
N ASN A 154 43.61 19.46 4.09
CA ASN A 154 44.13 20.49 4.98
C ASN A 154 44.98 19.92 6.13
N GLU A 155 44.60 18.76 6.67
CA GLU A 155 45.38 18.01 7.68
C GLU A 155 46.71 17.51 7.10
N ASN A 156 46.69 16.98 5.88
CA ASN A 156 47.90 16.54 5.18
C ASN A 156 48.84 17.73 4.87
N ASN A 157 48.30 18.87 4.43
CA ASN A 157 49.10 20.08 4.20
C ASN A 157 49.67 20.68 5.50
N ALA A 158 48.98 20.52 6.64
CA ALA A 158 49.50 20.93 7.94
C ALA A 158 50.63 20.02 8.45
N SER A 159 50.67 18.76 7.99
CA SER A 159 51.74 17.80 8.31
C SER A 159 53.02 17.94 7.47
N ASP A 160 52.99 18.68 6.35
CA ASP A 160 54.14 18.85 5.43
C ASP A 160 55.13 19.98 5.83
N VAL A 161 54.89 20.69 6.95
CA VAL A 161 55.78 21.75 7.45
C VAL A 161 56.54 21.34 8.73
N GLY A 162 56.42 20.07 9.17
CA GLY A 162 56.95 19.62 10.47
C GLY A 162 57.68 18.28 10.46
N ASP A 163 58.97 18.33 10.12
CA ASP A 163 60.06 17.55 10.71
C ASP A 163 60.24 16.04 10.41
N VAL A 164 61.53 15.70 10.30
CA VAL A 164 62.13 14.40 10.04
C VAL A 164 62.10 13.55 11.31
N GLY A 165 61.49 12.37 11.20
CA GLY A 165 61.87 11.18 11.97
C GLY A 165 60.95 10.77 13.12
N SER A 166 60.26 9.64 12.94
CA SER A 166 60.40 8.46 13.82
C SER A 166 59.48 7.34 13.34
N SER A 167 59.99 6.13 13.47
CA SER A 167 59.50 4.82 13.08
C SER A 167 58.17 4.36 13.72
N SER A 168 57.39 3.64 12.90
CA SER A 168 56.76 2.33 13.17
C SER A 168 55.91 2.16 14.45
N GLU A 169 54.59 2.00 14.31
CA GLU A 169 53.92 0.68 14.36
C GLU A 169 52.39 0.86 14.33
N GLY A 170 51.68 0.05 13.53
CA GLY A 170 50.23 -0.14 13.69
C GLY A 170 49.36 0.26 12.50
N SER A 171 49.64 -0.30 11.33
CA SER A 171 48.73 -0.35 10.19
C SER A 171 47.57 -1.30 10.49
N ASP A 172 46.37 -0.77 10.68
CA ASP A 172 45.10 -1.48 10.46
C ASP A 172 44.32 -0.67 9.43
N GLY A 173 44.82 -0.73 8.20
CA GLY A 173 44.12 -0.23 7.03
C GLY A 173 42.94 -1.15 6.80
N GLY A 174 41.74 -0.63 7.07
CA GLY A 174 40.51 -1.22 6.61
C GLY A 174 40.59 -1.37 5.09
N GLU A 175 40.70 -2.63 4.67
CA GLU A 175 40.19 -3.05 3.38
C GLU A 175 38.67 -2.89 3.49
N GLU A 176 38.18 -1.72 3.09
CA GLU A 176 36.80 -1.56 2.63
C GLU A 176 36.69 -2.38 1.34
N GLU A 177 36.49 -3.69 1.51
CA GLU A 177 35.81 -4.48 0.49
C GLU A 177 34.43 -3.85 0.34
N GLU A 178 34.22 -3.17 -0.79
CA GLU A 178 32.92 -2.76 -1.26
C GLU A 178 32.06 -4.03 -1.41
N GLU A 179 31.29 -4.37 -0.37
CA GLU A 179 30.18 -5.31 -0.46
C GLU A 179 29.07 -4.64 -1.31
N GLU A 180 29.20 -4.74 -2.63
CA GLU A 180 28.11 -4.60 -3.60
C GLU A 180 27.12 -5.80 -3.51
N GLU A 181 26.76 -6.26 -2.30
CA GLU A 181 25.91 -7.45 -2.12
C GLU A 181 24.39 -7.13 -2.04
N GLU A 182 23.95 -5.89 -2.24
CA GLU A 182 22.52 -5.53 -2.25
C GLU A 182 21.98 -5.06 -3.62
N GLU A 183 22.78 -5.09 -4.69
CA GLU A 183 22.29 -4.94 -6.09
C GLU A 183 22.29 -6.26 -6.91
N GLU A 184 22.86 -7.35 -6.39
CA GLU A 184 22.86 -8.65 -7.10
C GLU A 184 21.52 -9.40 -7.04
N GLU A 185 20.66 -9.18 -6.03
CA GLU A 185 19.38 -9.91 -5.92
C GLU A 185 18.35 -9.49 -7.00
N GLU A 186 18.50 -8.32 -7.64
CA GLU A 186 17.64 -7.90 -8.76
C GLU A 186 18.23 -8.24 -10.15
N GLU A 187 19.53 -8.53 -10.27
CA GLU A 187 20.16 -9.02 -11.51
C GLU A 187 20.22 -10.57 -11.61
N GLU A 188 20.00 -11.30 -10.51
CA GLU A 188 19.90 -12.77 -10.50
C GLU A 188 18.74 -13.35 -11.36
N GLY A 189 17.80 -12.51 -11.79
CA GLY A 189 16.73 -12.87 -12.71
C GLY A 189 17.17 -13.08 -14.17
N LEU A 190 18.40 -12.71 -14.55
CA LEU A 190 18.86 -12.73 -15.95
C LEU A 190 20.07 -13.62 -16.24
N ASN A 191 20.73 -14.19 -15.23
CA ASN A 191 21.93 -15.02 -15.39
C ASN A 191 21.69 -16.52 -15.21
N PHE A 192 20.73 -17.09 -15.94
CA PHE A 192 20.53 -18.56 -15.97
C PHE A 192 21.47 -19.23 -16.98
N LYS A 193 22.74 -19.42 -16.60
CA LYS A 193 23.66 -20.35 -17.30
C LYS A 193 23.97 -21.54 -16.39
N PRO A 194 23.89 -22.79 -16.88
CA PRO A 194 24.20 -23.95 -16.05
C PRO A 194 25.69 -24.00 -15.71
N ASN A 195 26.02 -23.98 -14.42
CA ASN A 195 27.38 -24.12 -13.90
C ASN A 195 27.88 -25.58 -14.04
N PRO A 196 28.86 -25.88 -14.91
CA PRO A 196 29.34 -27.26 -15.13
C PRO A 196 30.15 -27.82 -13.95
N SER A 197 30.67 -26.96 -13.07
CA SER A 197 31.48 -27.33 -11.91
C SER A 197 30.69 -28.06 -10.81
N ALA A 198 29.37 -27.83 -10.73
CA ALA A 198 28.49 -28.49 -9.75
C ALA A 198 28.22 -29.97 -10.08
N LEU A 199 28.48 -30.40 -11.33
CA LEU A 199 28.35 -31.80 -11.73
C LEU A 199 29.57 -32.65 -11.35
N LEU A 200 30.76 -32.06 -11.28
CA LEU A 200 31.97 -32.80 -10.91
C LEU A 200 32.03 -33.11 -9.41
N ASN A 201 31.53 -32.23 -8.55
CA ASN A 201 31.49 -32.47 -7.10
C ASN A 201 30.51 -33.57 -6.68
N ARG A 202 29.50 -33.86 -7.51
CA ARG A 202 28.52 -34.92 -7.23
C ARG A 202 29.06 -36.34 -7.49
N LYS A 203 30.13 -36.47 -8.29
CA LYS A 203 30.76 -37.78 -8.59
C LYS A 203 31.65 -38.28 -7.44
N ASN A 204 32.12 -37.40 -6.57
CA ASN A 204 33.08 -37.73 -5.52
C ASN A 204 32.44 -37.98 -4.13
N GLN A 205 31.11 -37.84 -3.98
CA GLN A 205 30.41 -38.09 -2.71
C GLN A 205 29.74 -39.47 -2.60
N ASN A 206 29.88 -40.34 -3.59
CA ASN A 206 29.18 -41.63 -3.63
C ASN A 206 30.09 -42.85 -3.37
N VAL A 207 30.92 -42.78 -2.32
CA VAL A 207 31.78 -43.93 -1.92
C VAL A 207 31.59 -44.39 -0.47
N ASN A 208 30.97 -43.62 0.45
CA ASN A 208 30.83 -44.08 1.85
C ASN A 208 29.44 -43.79 2.45
N SER A 209 28.48 -44.70 2.26
CA SER A 209 27.37 -44.92 3.20
C SER A 209 26.58 -46.20 2.90
N GLY A 210 27.20 -47.36 3.10
CA GLY A 210 26.50 -48.65 3.16
C GLY A 210 26.59 -49.25 4.56
N LYS A 211 25.69 -48.88 5.48
CA LYS A 211 25.56 -49.54 6.78
C LYS A 211 24.12 -50.01 6.98
N THR A 212 23.91 -51.29 6.70
CA THR A 212 22.69 -52.04 6.95
C THR A 212 22.48 -52.25 8.45
N MET A 213 21.34 -51.81 8.98
CA MET A 213 20.91 -52.09 10.35
C MET A 213 20.09 -53.39 10.36
N ALA A 214 20.56 -54.33 11.18
CA ALA A 214 19.88 -55.57 11.56
C ALA A 214 19.02 -55.35 12.81
N GLY A 215 17.93 -56.12 12.95
CA GLY A 215 17.32 -56.42 14.25
C GLY A 215 15.80 -56.69 14.26
N GLY A 216 15.40 -57.90 14.67
CA GLY A 216 14.06 -58.30 15.12
C GLY A 216 13.39 -59.36 14.23
N ASP A 217 13.71 -60.65 14.34
CA ASP A 217 13.22 -61.66 15.32
C ASP A 217 11.82 -62.20 14.98
N ASP A 218 11.77 -63.50 14.64
CA ASP A 218 10.86 -64.52 15.20
C ASP A 218 10.68 -65.75 14.27
N ASN A 219 11.21 -66.86 14.77
CA ASN A 219 10.57 -68.18 14.90
C ASN A 219 10.42 -69.16 13.71
N GLU A 220 10.64 -70.43 14.10
CA GLU A 220 10.85 -71.66 13.35
C GLU A 220 9.61 -72.18 12.57
N GLY A 221 9.86 -73.05 11.58
CA GLY A 221 8.87 -74.06 11.16
C GLY A 221 8.89 -74.41 9.67
N GLU A 222 9.70 -75.39 9.30
CA GLU A 222 9.60 -76.06 7.99
C GLU A 222 8.31 -76.90 7.84
N ALA A 223 7.75 -76.80 6.63
CA ALA A 223 7.04 -77.82 5.85
C ALA A 223 5.75 -78.48 6.41
N LYS A 224 4.63 -78.28 5.69
CA LYS A 224 3.81 -79.36 5.08
C LYS A 224 2.67 -78.84 4.19
N SER A 225 2.74 -79.25 2.92
CA SER A 225 1.65 -79.72 2.02
C SER A 225 0.25 -79.08 2.01
N ASN A 226 -0.16 -78.69 0.80
CA ASN A 226 -1.54 -78.62 0.27
C ASN A 226 -2.47 -77.52 0.82
N GLU A 227 -2.22 -76.25 0.47
CA GLU A 227 -3.20 -75.18 0.66
C GLU A 227 -3.36 -74.29 -0.57
N LYS A 228 -4.63 -74.01 -0.91
CA LYS A 228 -5.06 -73.12 -2.00
C LYS A 228 -4.28 -71.80 -1.97
N TYR A 229 -3.97 -71.28 -3.16
CA TYR A 229 -3.33 -69.98 -3.35
C TYR A 229 -3.98 -68.91 -2.46
N ARG A 230 -3.22 -68.42 -1.49
CA ARG A 230 -3.58 -67.26 -0.67
C ARG A 230 -2.89 -66.04 -1.28
N PRO A 231 -3.65 -65.06 -1.79
CA PRO A 231 -3.05 -63.84 -2.31
C PRO A 231 -2.26 -63.15 -1.18
N PRO A 232 -1.11 -62.54 -1.51
CA PRO A 232 -0.26 -61.89 -0.52
C PRO A 232 -1.03 -60.77 0.18
N LYS A 233 -0.94 -60.74 1.52
CA LYS A 233 -1.47 -59.64 2.32
C LYS A 233 -0.52 -58.46 2.19
N ILE A 234 -0.82 -57.54 1.27
CA ILE A 234 -0.11 -56.28 1.13
C ILE A 234 -0.53 -55.39 2.30
N SER A 235 0.41 -55.06 3.20
CA SER A 235 0.16 -53.99 4.18
C SER A 235 -0.07 -52.69 3.44
N ALA A 236 -1.07 -51.90 3.86
CA ALA A 236 -1.42 -50.65 3.19
C ALA A 236 -0.19 -49.72 3.12
N THR A 237 0.41 -49.64 1.93
CA THR A 237 1.43 -48.64 1.62
C THR A 237 0.75 -47.28 1.65
N ALA A 238 1.12 -46.45 2.62
CA ALA A 238 0.64 -45.07 2.70
C ALA A 238 1.01 -44.36 1.39
N ILE A 239 -0.02 -43.87 0.68
CA ILE A 239 0.19 -42.99 -0.46
C ILE A 239 0.80 -41.70 0.09
N ASN A 240 2.09 -41.50 -0.19
CA ASN A 240 2.77 -40.24 0.10
C ASN A 240 2.22 -39.19 -0.86
N ASP A 241 1.20 -38.48 -0.41
CA ASP A 241 0.70 -37.26 -1.05
C ASP A 241 1.86 -36.24 -1.06
N PRO A 242 2.39 -35.81 -2.23
CA PRO A 242 3.52 -34.87 -2.28
C PRO A 242 3.17 -33.54 -1.57
N ASP A 243 1.88 -33.17 -1.52
CA ASP A 243 1.37 -31.98 -0.83
C ASP A 243 1.29 -32.13 0.71
N LYS A 244 1.33 -33.35 1.24
CA LYS A 244 1.29 -33.57 2.70
C LYS A 244 2.64 -33.34 3.37
N GLN A 245 3.75 -33.46 2.64
CA GLN A 245 5.09 -33.27 3.21
C GLN A 245 5.39 -31.80 3.53
N VAL A 246 4.63 -30.84 2.96
CA VAL A 246 4.81 -29.39 3.15
C VAL A 246 3.87 -28.81 4.21
N LYS A 247 3.01 -29.62 4.85
CA LYS A 247 2.12 -29.12 5.91
C LYS A 247 2.91 -28.85 7.19
N GLY A 248 3.62 -27.73 7.21
CA GLY A 248 4.13 -27.11 8.41
C GLY A 248 3.01 -27.03 9.44
N ARG A 249 3.34 -27.26 10.71
CA ARG A 249 2.38 -27.09 11.81
C ARG A 249 1.76 -25.69 11.65
N LYS A 250 0.46 -25.62 11.34
CA LYS A 250 -0.29 -24.36 11.35
C LYS A 250 -0.08 -23.74 12.73
N GLN A 251 0.77 -22.73 12.81
CA GLN A 251 0.92 -21.96 14.02
C GLN A 251 -0.45 -21.35 14.29
N ARG A 252 -0.91 -21.48 15.53
CA ARG A 252 -2.22 -20.98 15.91
C ARG A 252 -2.07 -19.47 16.08
N ASN A 253 -2.48 -18.71 15.07
CA ASN A 253 -2.58 -17.26 15.19
C ASN A 253 -3.53 -16.91 16.34
N LEU A 254 -3.21 -15.84 17.05
CA LEU A 254 -4.09 -15.29 18.08
C LEU A 254 -5.25 -14.60 17.36
N GLN A 255 -6.48 -14.94 17.76
CA GLN A 255 -7.69 -14.30 17.24
C GLN A 255 -7.65 -12.78 17.42
N SER A 256 -7.17 -12.29 18.57
CA SER A 256 -7.04 -10.86 18.87
C SER A 256 -6.03 -10.15 17.96
N MET A 257 -4.94 -10.83 17.58
CA MET A 257 -3.98 -10.27 16.64
C MET A 257 -4.57 -10.20 15.23
N ASP A 258 -5.27 -11.25 14.80
CA ASP A 258 -5.91 -11.26 13.48
C ASP A 258 -6.99 -10.16 13.38
N GLU A 259 -7.75 -9.90 14.45
CA GLU A 259 -8.72 -8.80 14.51
C GLU A 259 -8.04 -7.42 14.43
N TYR A 260 -6.98 -7.22 15.21
CA TYR A 260 -6.18 -5.98 15.15
C TYR A 260 -5.60 -5.72 13.76
N LEU A 261 -5.09 -6.76 13.09
CA LEU A 261 -4.58 -6.65 11.73
C LEU A 261 -5.68 -6.29 10.73
N GLN A 262 -6.91 -6.76 10.93
CA GLN A 262 -8.05 -6.38 10.10
C GLN A 262 -8.43 -4.91 10.29
N ASP A 263 -8.41 -4.41 11.52
CA ASP A 263 -8.73 -3.02 11.82
C ASP A 263 -7.67 -2.04 11.28
N ILE A 264 -6.39 -2.42 11.31
CA ILE A 264 -5.32 -1.62 10.71
C ILE A 264 -5.39 -1.68 9.18
N SER A 265 -5.81 -2.83 8.63
CA SER A 265 -5.84 -3.00 7.19
C SER A 265 -6.89 -2.09 6.57
N GLU A 266 -6.48 -1.26 5.62
CA GLU A 266 -7.40 -0.44 4.81
C GLU A 266 -8.18 -1.30 3.78
N ALA A 267 -7.88 -2.60 3.71
CA ALA A 267 -8.55 -3.51 2.80
C ALA A 267 -10.01 -3.73 3.24
N PRO A 268 -10.99 -3.65 2.31
CA PRO A 268 -12.38 -3.89 2.65
C PRO A 268 -12.58 -5.34 3.10
N SER A 269 -13.14 -5.52 4.30
CA SER A 269 -13.57 -6.83 4.78
C SER A 269 -14.85 -7.26 4.08
N MET A 270 -14.94 -8.53 3.70
CA MET A 270 -16.13 -9.08 3.06
C MET A 270 -17.09 -9.61 4.13
N GLU A 271 -18.04 -8.78 4.56
CA GLU A 271 -19.10 -9.19 5.47
C GLU A 271 -20.25 -9.87 4.72
N LYS A 272 -20.86 -10.88 5.35
CA LYS A 272 -22.04 -11.55 4.80
C LYS A 272 -23.30 -10.74 5.10
N SER A 273 -24.35 -10.95 4.31
CA SER A 273 -25.67 -10.36 4.59
C SER A 273 -26.17 -10.75 5.98
N ILE A 274 -26.76 -9.80 6.71
CA ILE A 274 -27.20 -9.91 8.12
C ILE A 274 -28.09 -11.15 8.36
N GLY A 275 -28.93 -11.52 7.39
CA GLY A 275 -29.83 -12.68 7.51
C GLY A 275 -29.16 -14.04 7.28
N SER A 276 -27.98 -14.07 6.65
CA SER A 276 -27.31 -15.32 6.25
C SER A 276 -26.50 -15.97 7.37
N THR A 277 -26.18 -15.21 8.40
CA THR A 277 -25.40 -15.66 9.57
C THR A 277 -26.28 -16.30 10.65
N ILE A 278 -27.59 -16.04 10.62
CA ILE A 278 -28.55 -16.55 11.59
C ILE A 278 -28.80 -18.05 11.34
N ILE A 279 -28.68 -18.87 12.40
CA ILE A 279 -28.97 -20.30 12.38
C ILE A 279 -30.18 -20.59 13.27
N ASN A 280 -30.90 -21.68 12.97
CA ASN A 280 -31.99 -22.19 13.80
C ASN A 280 -33.04 -21.11 14.12
N ASN A 281 -33.45 -20.35 13.10
CA ASN A 281 -34.48 -19.31 13.20
C ASN A 281 -34.18 -18.25 14.29
N GLY A 282 -32.91 -17.87 14.49
CA GLY A 282 -32.53 -16.85 15.47
C GLY A 282 -32.07 -17.39 16.82
N ARG A 283 -32.00 -18.72 16.97
CA ARG A 283 -31.50 -19.33 18.21
C ARG A 283 -29.98 -19.25 18.34
N ASP A 284 -29.28 -19.11 17.22
CA ASP A 284 -27.82 -19.06 17.19
C ASP A 284 -27.32 -18.24 16.00
N MET A 285 -26.09 -17.73 16.08
CA MET A 285 -25.44 -16.94 15.03
C MET A 285 -24.13 -17.63 14.65
N LYS A 286 -23.72 -17.55 13.39
CA LYS A 286 -22.43 -18.10 12.93
C LYS A 286 -21.29 -17.16 13.29
N SER A 287 -20.31 -17.64 14.05
CA SER A 287 -19.02 -16.95 14.21
C SER A 287 -18.22 -16.88 12.91
N ARG A 288 -17.33 -15.88 12.82
CA ARG A 288 -16.38 -15.67 11.73
C ARG A 288 -15.66 -16.96 11.32
N LYS A 289 -15.19 -17.74 12.30
CA LYS A 289 -14.51 -19.01 12.07
C LYS A 289 -15.43 -20.09 11.49
N GLN A 290 -16.71 -20.08 11.86
CA GLN A 290 -17.70 -21.01 11.29
C GLN A 290 -18.05 -20.61 9.85
N MET A 291 -18.16 -19.31 9.59
CA MET A 291 -18.41 -18.79 8.25
C MET A 291 -17.28 -19.15 7.28
N GLU A 292 -16.03 -19.06 7.73
CA GLU A 292 -14.84 -19.47 6.97
C GLU A 292 -14.83 -20.98 6.72
N LYS A 293 -15.09 -21.80 7.75
CA LYS A 293 -15.17 -23.26 7.62
C LYS A 293 -16.28 -23.69 6.66
N GLU A 294 -17.44 -23.05 6.71
CA GLU A 294 -18.56 -23.31 5.80
C GLU A 294 -18.21 -22.91 4.36
N ALA A 295 -17.54 -21.77 4.18
CA ALA A 295 -17.06 -21.36 2.86
C ALA A 295 -16.00 -22.31 2.30
N GLU A 296 -15.11 -22.86 3.15
CA GLU A 296 -14.13 -23.88 2.76
C GLU A 296 -14.82 -25.20 2.37
N ILE A 297 -15.84 -25.62 3.11
CA ILE A 297 -16.67 -26.78 2.75
C ILE A 297 -17.37 -26.54 1.41
N GLN A 298 -18.01 -25.38 1.23
CA GLN A 298 -18.70 -25.04 0.00
C GLN A 298 -17.75 -25.03 -1.20
N ARG A 299 -16.56 -24.41 -1.07
CA ARG A 299 -15.52 -24.47 -2.10
C ARG A 299 -15.14 -25.91 -2.44
N TYR A 300 -14.90 -26.73 -1.43
CA TYR A 300 -14.55 -28.14 -1.64
C TYR A 300 -15.66 -28.90 -2.38
N GLU A 301 -16.92 -28.69 -2.00
CA GLU A 301 -18.07 -29.35 -2.63
C GLU A 301 -18.31 -28.88 -4.06
N GLU A 302 -18.09 -27.59 -4.35
CA GLU A 302 -18.19 -26.99 -5.68
C GLU A 302 -17.04 -27.43 -6.59
N GLU A 303 -15.81 -27.46 -6.09
CA GLU A 303 -14.62 -27.89 -6.83
C GLU A 303 -14.64 -29.39 -7.15
N ASN A 304 -15.08 -30.22 -6.19
CA ASN A 304 -15.12 -31.67 -6.35
C ASN A 304 -16.49 -32.21 -6.75
N PHE A 305 -17.48 -31.34 -6.98
CA PHE A 305 -18.87 -31.66 -7.31
C PHE A 305 -19.48 -32.78 -6.45
N THR A 306 -19.05 -32.90 -5.19
CA THR A 306 -19.46 -33.97 -4.27
C THR A 306 -19.73 -33.42 -2.88
N ARG A 307 -20.86 -33.82 -2.29
CA ARG A 307 -21.24 -33.38 -0.94
C ARG A 307 -20.49 -34.15 0.13
N LEU A 308 -20.06 -33.45 1.18
CA LEU A 308 -19.46 -34.11 2.33
C LEU A 308 -20.52 -34.82 3.17
N PRO A 309 -20.23 -36.04 3.68
CA PRO A 309 -21.14 -36.74 4.56
C PRO A 309 -21.29 -36.00 5.89
N ALA A 310 -22.49 -36.07 6.48
CA ALA A 310 -22.80 -35.46 7.77
C ALA A 310 -21.83 -35.86 8.90
N THR A 311 -21.18 -37.02 8.77
CA THR A 311 -20.16 -37.48 9.73
C THR A 311 -18.92 -36.60 9.78
N LYS A 312 -18.58 -35.91 8.69
CA LYS A 312 -17.42 -35.00 8.59
C LYS A 312 -17.80 -33.54 8.84
N THR A 313 -19.03 -33.15 8.52
CA THR A 313 -19.48 -31.76 8.67
C THR A 313 -20.08 -31.49 10.04
N LYS A 314 -20.65 -32.50 10.71
CA LYS A 314 -21.24 -32.35 12.04
C LYS A 314 -20.18 -32.04 13.08
N GLU A 315 -20.46 -31.02 13.88
CA GLU A 315 -19.64 -30.65 15.03
C GLU A 315 -19.78 -31.68 16.17
N ASP A 316 -18.66 -32.03 16.79
CA ASP A 316 -18.62 -32.89 17.97
C ASP A 316 -19.38 -32.27 19.14
N LYS A 317 -20.02 -33.11 19.97
CA LYS A 317 -20.76 -32.65 21.17
C LYS A 317 -19.92 -31.75 22.08
N ARG A 318 -18.63 -32.08 22.24
CA ARG A 318 -17.69 -31.29 23.07
C ARG A 318 -17.38 -29.94 22.45
N ALA A 319 -17.21 -29.88 21.12
CA ALA A 319 -16.97 -28.64 20.40
C ALA A 319 -18.21 -27.72 20.49
N ARG A 320 -19.40 -28.30 20.28
CA ARG A 320 -20.67 -27.60 20.47
C ARG A 320 -20.84 -27.07 21.90
N ALA A 321 -20.48 -27.83 22.93
CA ALA A 321 -20.57 -27.37 24.31
C ALA A 321 -19.61 -26.20 24.60
N LYS A 322 -18.38 -26.23 24.07
CA LYS A 322 -17.43 -25.12 24.17
C LYS A 322 -17.96 -23.88 23.44
N ARG A 323 -18.54 -24.07 22.26
CA ARG A 323 -19.18 -23.01 21.48
C ARG A 323 -20.27 -22.32 22.29
N MET A 324 -21.21 -23.08 22.84
CA MET A 324 -22.31 -22.53 23.63
C MET A 324 -21.84 -21.77 24.89
N ARG A 325 -20.62 -22.02 25.37
CA ARG A 325 -20.04 -21.32 26.52
C ARG A 325 -19.31 -20.04 26.12
N ASN A 326 -18.63 -20.06 24.98
CA ASN A 326 -17.67 -19.04 24.60
C ASN A 326 -18.16 -18.14 23.46
N GLU A 327 -19.13 -18.57 22.66
CA GLU A 327 -19.70 -17.79 21.56
C GLU A 327 -20.93 -17.02 22.06
N PHE A 328 -20.92 -15.72 21.82
CA PHE A 328 -22.02 -14.83 22.16
C PHE A 328 -22.33 -13.94 20.95
N MET A 329 -23.57 -13.98 20.47
CA MET A 329 -24.05 -13.18 19.32
C MET A 329 -23.23 -13.34 18.02
N GLY A 330 -22.53 -14.46 17.84
CA GLY A 330 -21.67 -14.70 16.67
C GLY A 330 -20.22 -14.23 16.86
N GLU A 331 -19.86 -13.73 18.03
CA GLU A 331 -18.47 -13.44 18.38
C GLU A 331 -17.93 -14.52 19.33
N ASP A 332 -16.66 -14.91 19.15
CA ASP A 332 -16.00 -15.90 20.02
C ASP A 332 -15.19 -15.17 21.11
N TRP A 333 -15.66 -15.27 22.35
CA TRP A 333 -15.06 -14.68 23.55
C TRP A 333 -14.03 -15.60 24.21
N SER A 334 -13.76 -16.78 23.62
CA SER A 334 -12.77 -17.72 24.16
C SER A 334 -11.36 -17.15 24.25
N MET A 335 -11.07 -16.05 23.55
CA MET A 335 -9.79 -15.35 23.62
C MET A 335 -9.44 -14.88 25.03
N PHE A 336 -10.42 -14.54 25.87
CA PHE A 336 -10.19 -14.05 27.23
C PHE A 336 -9.99 -15.17 28.26
N ASP A 337 -10.53 -16.36 27.99
CA ASP A 337 -10.42 -17.55 28.86
C ASP A 337 -9.07 -18.28 28.69
N ASN A 338 -8.30 -17.95 27.65
CA ASN A 338 -7.04 -18.62 27.33
C ASN A 338 -5.86 -17.92 28.01
N ASN A 339 -5.14 -18.64 28.88
CA ASN A 339 -3.85 -18.19 29.44
C ASN A 339 -2.68 -18.27 28.43
N MET A 340 -2.94 -18.04 27.15
CA MET A 340 -1.93 -18.12 26.10
C MET A 340 -1.12 -16.83 26.08
N ASN A 341 0.19 -16.92 26.28
CA ASN A 341 1.05 -15.73 26.22
C ASN A 341 1.06 -15.19 24.78
N PRO A 342 0.67 -13.92 24.55
CA PRO A 342 0.66 -13.33 23.22
C PRO A 342 2.06 -13.27 22.60
N ASP A 343 3.10 -13.11 23.42
CA ASP A 343 4.50 -13.12 22.98
C ASP A 343 4.94 -14.47 22.40
N GLU A 344 4.38 -15.58 22.90
CA GLU A 344 4.71 -16.92 22.42
C GLU A 344 3.92 -17.27 21.15
N ALA A 345 2.66 -16.82 21.08
CA ALA A 345 1.78 -17.11 19.94
C ALA A 345 1.93 -16.14 18.76
N SER A 346 2.49 -14.94 18.96
CA SER A 346 2.83 -14.00 17.87
C SER A 346 3.94 -14.48 16.96
N GLY A 347 4.50 -15.68 17.18
CA GLY A 347 5.52 -16.27 16.32
C GLY A 347 6.83 -15.50 16.31
N ALA A 348 6.99 -14.53 17.23
CA ALA A 348 8.25 -13.89 17.58
C ALA A 348 9.15 -14.93 18.26
N LYS A 349 9.58 -15.95 17.50
CA LYS A 349 10.73 -16.79 17.85
C LYS A 349 11.78 -15.83 18.37
N LYS A 350 12.23 -16.03 19.61
CA LYS A 350 13.29 -15.26 20.28
C LYS A 350 14.34 -14.90 19.23
N ARG A 351 14.24 -13.70 18.66
CA ARG A 351 15.19 -13.22 17.67
C ARG A 351 16.51 -13.28 18.43
N LYS A 352 17.49 -14.04 17.91
CA LYS A 352 18.83 -14.10 18.49
C LYS A 352 19.24 -12.66 18.80
N ARG A 353 19.86 -12.42 19.95
CA ARG A 353 20.24 -11.06 20.36
C ARG A 353 21.04 -10.43 19.22
N LEU A 354 20.37 -9.55 18.47
CA LEU A 354 20.93 -8.90 17.31
C LEU A 354 22.12 -8.07 17.76
N SER A 355 23.17 -8.07 16.96
CA SER A 355 24.33 -7.23 17.19
C SER A 355 23.90 -5.77 17.29
N ALA A 356 24.66 -4.94 18.02
CA ALA A 356 24.37 -3.51 18.13
C ALA A 356 24.30 -2.85 16.75
N TRP A 357 25.08 -3.34 15.80
CA TRP A 357 25.10 -2.90 14.42
C TRP A 357 23.81 -3.27 13.64
N GLU A 358 23.33 -4.51 13.73
CA GLU A 358 22.06 -4.93 13.12
C GLU A 358 20.85 -4.17 13.68
N ARG A 359 20.92 -3.75 14.95
CA ARG A 359 19.90 -2.89 15.57
C ARG A 359 19.96 -1.46 15.04
N ALA A 360 21.15 -0.97 14.70
CA ALA A 360 21.34 0.33 14.08
C ALA A 360 20.83 0.32 12.63
N LYS A 361 21.16 -0.70 11.83
CA LYS A 361 20.68 -0.84 10.44
C LYS A 361 19.16 -0.75 10.35
N ARG A 362 18.43 -1.53 11.17
CA ARG A 362 16.95 -1.46 11.21
C ARG A 362 16.36 -0.13 11.66
N LYS A 363 17.09 0.68 12.42
CA LYS A 363 16.62 2.01 12.82
C LYS A 363 16.80 3.04 11.72
N ILE A 364 17.64 2.74 10.74
CA ILE A 364 17.90 3.60 9.59
C ILE A 364 16.91 3.27 8.46
N ASP A 365 16.51 2.00 8.34
CA ASP A 365 15.54 1.53 7.34
C ASP A 365 14.06 1.88 7.65
N HIS A 366 13.79 2.46 8.82
CA HIS A 366 12.48 2.94 9.27
C HIS A 366 12.49 4.46 9.41
#